data_AF-A0A924YRE1-F1
#
_entry.id   AF-A0A924YRE1-F1
#
_cell.length_a   1.000
_cell.length_b   1.000
_cell.length_c   1.000
_cell.angle_alpha   90.00
_cell.angle_beta   90.00
_cell.angle_gamma   90.00
#
_symmetry.space_group_name_H-M   'P 1'
#
loop_
_entity.id
_entity.type
_entity.pdbx_description
1 polymer ?
#
loop_
_entity_poly.entity_id
_entity_poly.type
_entity_poly.pdbx_seq_one_letter_code
_entity_poly.pdbx_strand_id
1 'polypeptide(L)'
;MATLIAKTADAVRKGKAPAVATTRHRTPAGNPLFNSDATLADVQERLGGIPTSRIHLHPLPGTATIRDLERLDRKTPGTCELINGVIVEKQMGWYESLVASVLIELLAPHVRTHRLGIVLGSDAVLRLFPQQARAPDVCFVSKRRLAQYKPSRSKPIPVLIPDLAVEVLSKSNTPKEIELKLNQYFTSGVRLAWVIDPKRRIATIHTSLTERTAIELDGVLDGGKVVPGFRVPLRELFERADQMLEEIDE
;
A
#
# COMPACT_ATOMS: atom_id res chain seq x y z
N MET A 1 -53.51 -2.62 -48.04
CA MET A 1 -53.75 -4.01 -48.43
C MET A 1 -52.46 -4.77 -48.15
N ALA A 2 -52.34 -5.31 -46.94
CA ALA A 2 -52.43 -6.76 -46.71
C ALA A 2 -51.06 -7.40 -47.01
N THR A 3 -50.25 -7.86 -46.06
CA THR A 3 -50.60 -8.45 -44.76
C THR A 3 -49.32 -8.42 -43.92
N LEU A 4 -49.08 -7.31 -43.21
CA LEU A 4 -48.09 -7.20 -42.13
C LEU A 4 -48.79 -7.43 -40.79
N ILE A 5 -49.70 -8.42 -40.70
CA ILE A 5 -50.40 -8.82 -39.46
C ILE A 5 -50.84 -10.28 -39.65
N ALA A 6 -49.95 -11.27 -39.45
CA ALA A 6 -50.34 -12.68 -39.22
C ALA A 6 -49.13 -13.61 -38.97
N LYS A 7 -48.18 -13.28 -38.10
CA LYS A 7 -47.31 -14.30 -37.45
C LYS A 7 -47.00 -13.96 -35.99
N THR A 8 -47.95 -13.31 -35.31
CA THR A 8 -47.93 -13.07 -33.87
C THR A 8 -49.19 -13.63 -33.20
N ALA A 9 -49.60 -14.83 -33.62
CA ALA A 9 -50.76 -15.52 -33.05
C ALA A 9 -50.66 -17.03 -33.26
N ASP A 10 -49.54 -17.67 -32.88
CA ASP A 10 -49.55 -19.12 -32.63
C ASP A 10 -48.45 -19.63 -31.67
N ALA A 11 -47.90 -18.75 -30.83
CA ALA A 11 -46.89 -19.12 -29.83
C ALA A 11 -47.30 -18.79 -28.39
N VAL A 12 -48.61 -18.62 -28.13
CA VAL A 12 -49.18 -18.37 -26.80
C VAL A 12 -49.79 -19.63 -26.17
N ARG A 13 -49.77 -20.80 -26.86
CA ARG A 13 -50.40 -22.04 -26.35
C ARG A 13 -49.44 -23.16 -25.91
N LYS A 14 -48.19 -22.86 -25.57
CA LYS A 14 -47.32 -23.77 -24.81
C LYS A 14 -46.48 -22.96 -23.83
N GLY A 15 -46.89 -22.94 -22.56
CA GLY A 15 -46.23 -22.21 -21.47
C GLY A 15 -44.80 -22.67 -21.20
N LYS A 16 -43.85 -22.18 -21.99
CA LYS A 16 -42.41 -22.28 -21.71
C LYS A 16 -41.82 -20.89 -21.85
N ALA A 17 -41.57 -20.25 -20.72
CA ALA A 17 -40.80 -19.01 -20.67
C ALA A 17 -39.39 -19.28 -21.25
N PRO A 18 -38.81 -18.37 -22.05
CA PRO A 18 -37.44 -18.54 -22.50
C PRO A 18 -36.52 -18.45 -21.28
N ALA A 19 -35.67 -19.46 -21.11
CA ALA A 19 -34.67 -19.47 -20.06
C ALA A 19 -33.71 -18.30 -20.31
N VAL A 20 -33.84 -17.24 -19.51
CA VAL A 20 -32.80 -16.21 -19.41
C VAL A 20 -31.59 -16.93 -18.82
N ALA A 21 -30.57 -17.13 -19.66
CA ALA A 21 -29.27 -17.58 -19.23
C ALA A 21 -28.71 -16.50 -18.28
N THR A 22 -28.96 -16.70 -16.98
CA THR A 22 -28.26 -15.97 -15.94
C THR A 22 -26.84 -16.48 -15.99
N THR A 23 -25.98 -15.75 -16.68
CA THR A 23 -24.54 -15.83 -16.47
C THR A 23 -24.33 -15.51 -15.00
N ARG A 24 -24.26 -16.55 -14.16
CA ARG A 24 -23.75 -16.41 -12.80
C ARG A 24 -22.35 -15.86 -12.99
N HIS A 25 -22.16 -14.57 -12.79
CA HIS A 25 -20.86 -14.03 -12.49
C HIS A 25 -20.37 -14.86 -11.32
N ARG A 26 -19.42 -15.78 -11.58
CA ARG A 26 -18.70 -16.43 -10.50
C ARG A 26 -18.09 -15.29 -9.71
N THR A 27 -18.61 -15.06 -8.51
CA THR A 27 -17.91 -14.30 -7.48
C THR A 27 -16.49 -14.87 -7.46
N PRO A 28 -15.44 -14.03 -7.52
CA PRO A 28 -14.08 -14.52 -7.29
C PRO A 28 -14.14 -15.41 -6.05
N ALA A 29 -13.57 -16.62 -6.12
CA ALA A 29 -13.51 -17.49 -4.96
C ALA A 29 -13.00 -16.62 -3.80
N GLY A 30 -13.83 -16.46 -2.76
CA GLY A 30 -13.52 -15.58 -1.64
C GLY A 30 -12.13 -15.92 -1.13
N ASN A 31 -11.37 -14.90 -0.71
CA ASN A 31 -10.07 -15.16 -0.11
C ASN A 31 -10.28 -16.18 1.03
N PRO A 32 -9.63 -17.37 1.02
CA PRO A 32 -9.83 -18.38 2.04
C PRO A 32 -9.49 -17.89 3.46
N LEU A 33 -8.77 -16.75 3.55
CA LEU A 33 -8.49 -16.05 4.81
C LEU A 33 -9.72 -15.36 5.42
N PHE A 34 -10.78 -15.13 4.65
CA PHE A 34 -12.03 -14.50 5.06
C PHE A 34 -13.20 -15.32 4.51
N ASN A 35 -13.57 -16.38 5.25
CA ASN A 35 -14.78 -17.16 4.95
C ASN A 35 -16.03 -16.37 5.36
N SER A 36 -17.22 -16.87 4.99
CA SER A 36 -18.50 -16.21 5.29
C SER A 36 -18.78 -16.03 6.79
N ASP A 37 -18.08 -16.78 7.64
CA ASP A 37 -18.33 -16.84 9.08
C ASP A 37 -17.33 -15.97 9.88
N ALA A 38 -16.37 -15.34 9.19
CA ALA A 38 -15.36 -14.48 9.83
C ALA A 38 -16.02 -13.27 10.48
N THR A 39 -15.71 -13.04 11.76
CA THR A 39 -16.14 -11.87 12.49
C THR A 39 -15.26 -10.66 12.19
N LEU A 40 -15.72 -9.45 12.52
CA LEU A 40 -14.88 -8.25 12.44
C LEU A 40 -13.63 -8.37 13.32
N ALA A 41 -13.70 -9.07 14.45
CA ALA A 41 -12.56 -9.32 15.32
C ALA A 41 -11.50 -10.20 14.62
N ASP A 42 -11.93 -11.27 13.92
CA ASP A 42 -11.03 -12.11 13.14
C ASP A 42 -10.35 -11.31 12.02
N VAL A 43 -11.12 -10.43 11.36
CA VAL A 43 -10.59 -9.53 10.34
C VAL A 43 -9.54 -8.60 10.93
N GLN A 44 -9.86 -7.96 12.05
CA GLN A 44 -8.98 -7.04 12.75
C GLN A 44 -7.68 -7.73 13.17
N GLU A 45 -7.75 -8.93 13.75
CA GLU A 45 -6.59 -9.70 14.16
C GLU A 45 -5.67 -10.03 12.98
N ARG A 46 -6.24 -10.47 11.85
CA ARG A 46 -5.50 -10.78 10.62
C ARG A 46 -4.81 -9.56 10.00
N LEU A 47 -5.31 -8.36 10.26
CA LEU A 47 -4.69 -7.10 9.84
C LEU A 47 -3.64 -6.60 10.84
N GLY A 48 -3.32 -7.39 11.87
CA GLY A 48 -2.35 -7.03 12.89
C GLY A 48 -2.95 -6.27 14.07
N GLY A 49 -4.26 -6.36 14.30
CA GLY A 49 -4.92 -5.73 15.44
C GLY A 49 -5.05 -4.21 15.29
N ILE A 50 -5.07 -3.68 14.06
CA ILE A 50 -5.24 -2.25 13.79
C ILE A 50 -6.59 -1.74 14.32
N PRO A 51 -6.75 -0.42 14.58
CA PRO A 51 -8.06 0.15 14.91
C PRO A 51 -9.12 -0.19 13.86
N THR A 52 -10.32 -0.61 14.31
CA THR A 52 -11.43 -0.95 13.40
C THR A 52 -11.92 0.22 12.56
N SER A 53 -11.70 1.46 13.03
CA SER A 53 -11.99 2.68 12.27
C SER A 53 -11.24 2.78 10.95
N ARG A 54 -10.11 2.08 10.80
CA ARG A 54 -9.32 2.04 9.56
C ARG A 54 -9.81 0.97 8.58
N ILE A 55 -10.77 0.12 8.94
CA ILE A 55 -11.19 -1.02 8.12
C ILE A 55 -12.44 -0.65 7.33
N HIS A 56 -12.34 -0.62 6.00
CA HIS A 56 -13.52 -0.45 5.16
C HIS A 56 -14.28 -1.77 5.01
N LEU A 57 -15.58 -1.75 5.32
CA LEU A 57 -16.46 -2.92 5.21
C LEU A 57 -17.04 -3.13 3.80
N HIS A 58 -16.81 -2.18 2.89
CA HIS A 58 -17.28 -2.25 1.51
C HIS A 58 -16.13 -2.00 0.51
N PRO A 59 -15.89 -2.92 -0.44
CA PRO A 59 -16.47 -4.27 -0.54
C PRO A 59 -16.22 -5.12 0.71
N LEU A 60 -16.97 -6.22 0.86
CA LEU A 60 -16.84 -7.10 2.03
C LEU A 60 -15.36 -7.46 2.25
N PRO A 61 -14.84 -7.39 3.49
CA PRO A 61 -13.46 -7.77 3.78
C PRO A 61 -13.09 -9.12 3.16
N GLY A 62 -11.96 -9.16 2.45
CA GLY A 62 -11.47 -10.33 1.73
C GLY A 62 -11.93 -10.43 0.28
N THR A 63 -12.78 -9.51 -0.20
CA THR A 63 -13.29 -9.49 -1.58
C THR A 63 -12.87 -8.27 -2.39
N ALA A 64 -12.28 -7.27 -1.75
CA ALA A 64 -11.87 -6.04 -2.42
C ALA A 64 -10.73 -6.29 -3.42
N THR A 65 -10.79 -5.55 -4.52
CA THR A 65 -9.79 -5.58 -5.60
C THR A 65 -9.08 -4.24 -5.71
N ILE A 66 -8.01 -4.19 -6.51
CA ILE A 66 -7.35 -2.92 -6.85
C ILE A 66 -8.33 -1.92 -7.46
N ARG A 67 -9.31 -2.37 -8.24
CA ARG A 67 -10.32 -1.48 -8.83
C ARG A 67 -11.24 -0.87 -7.79
N ASP A 68 -11.47 -1.57 -6.68
CA ASP A 68 -12.24 -1.04 -5.55
C ASP A 68 -11.44 0.04 -4.83
N LEU A 69 -10.15 -0.21 -4.60
CA LEU A 69 -9.22 0.78 -4.04
C LEU A 69 -9.13 2.03 -4.92
N GLU A 70 -8.92 1.89 -6.23
CA GLU A 70 -8.89 3.01 -7.19
C GLU A 70 -10.22 3.78 -7.23
N ARG A 71 -11.35 3.12 -6.98
CA ARG A 71 -12.67 3.79 -6.92
C ARG A 71 -12.85 4.58 -5.64
N LEU A 72 -12.32 4.08 -4.52
CA LEU A 72 -12.39 4.74 -3.22
C LEU A 72 -11.50 5.99 -3.21
N ASP A 73 -10.27 5.86 -3.70
CA ASP A 73 -9.28 6.95 -3.81
C ASP A 73 -9.83 8.18 -4.55
N ARG A 74 -10.67 7.97 -5.58
CA ARG A 74 -11.34 9.06 -6.31
C ARG A 74 -12.47 9.75 -5.55
N LYS A 75 -13.02 9.12 -4.51
CA LYS A 75 -14.24 9.55 -3.82
C LYS A 75 -13.98 10.08 -2.41
N THR A 76 -12.92 9.59 -1.78
CA THR A 76 -12.65 9.83 -0.36
C THR A 76 -11.22 10.30 -0.23
N PRO A 77 -10.97 11.45 0.43
CA PRO A 77 -9.61 11.89 0.72
C PRO A 77 -8.95 10.91 1.71
N GLY A 78 -7.66 10.67 1.52
CA GLY A 78 -6.86 9.81 2.38
C GLY A 78 -6.31 8.57 1.66
N THR A 79 -5.10 8.18 2.03
CA THR A 79 -4.40 7.06 1.40
C THR A 79 -4.88 5.74 1.98
N CYS A 80 -5.26 4.80 1.11
CA CYS A 80 -5.69 3.47 1.50
C CYS A 80 -4.76 2.39 0.93
N GLU A 81 -4.62 1.30 1.67
CA GLU A 81 -3.90 0.10 1.28
C GLU A 81 -4.90 -1.04 1.00
N LEU A 82 -4.48 -2.03 0.20
CA LEU A 82 -5.25 -3.25 -0.02
C LEU A 82 -4.49 -4.41 0.61
N ILE A 83 -5.03 -5.02 1.66
CA ILE A 83 -4.40 -6.08 2.43
C ILE A 83 -5.26 -7.34 2.35
N ASN A 84 -4.80 -8.35 1.62
CA ASN A 84 -5.53 -9.62 1.46
C ASN A 84 -7.01 -9.44 1.03
N GLY A 85 -7.30 -8.48 0.17
CA GLY A 85 -8.68 -8.18 -0.25
C GLY A 85 -9.49 -7.36 0.75
N VAL A 86 -8.86 -6.73 1.74
CA VAL A 86 -9.48 -5.75 2.65
C VAL A 86 -8.89 -4.37 2.36
N ILE A 87 -9.75 -3.34 2.24
CA ILE A 87 -9.28 -1.97 2.10
C ILE A 87 -9.07 -1.39 3.50
N VAL A 88 -7.88 -0.86 3.74
CA VAL A 88 -7.45 -0.32 5.03
C VAL A 88 -6.93 1.09 4.85
N GLU A 89 -7.48 2.03 5.61
CA GLU A 89 -6.99 3.40 5.64
C GLU A 89 -5.59 3.44 6.27
N LYS A 90 -4.66 4.10 5.59
CA LYS A 90 -3.34 4.43 6.14
C LYS A 90 -3.46 5.74 6.88
N GLN A 91 -3.25 5.68 8.19
CA GLN A 91 -3.13 6.88 8.99
C GLN A 91 -1.68 7.35 9.01
N MET A 92 -1.51 8.67 8.97
CA MET A 92 -0.21 9.29 9.11
C MET A 92 -0.35 10.51 10.01
N GLY A 93 0.50 10.59 11.04
CA GLY A 93 0.57 11.77 11.88
C GLY A 93 1.39 12.87 11.21
N TRP A 94 1.18 14.10 11.66
CA TRP A 94 1.81 15.27 11.04
C TRP A 94 3.33 15.28 11.22
N TYR A 95 3.82 15.03 12.44
CA TYR A 95 5.26 14.96 12.71
C TYR A 95 5.93 13.78 12.00
N GLU A 96 5.30 12.62 11.97
CA GLU A 96 5.79 11.47 11.21
C GLU A 96 5.89 11.82 9.71
N SER A 97 4.96 12.63 9.19
CA SER A 97 4.99 13.09 7.80
C SER A 97 6.13 14.07 7.54
N LEU A 98 6.49 14.91 8.52
CA LEU A 98 7.68 15.77 8.45
C LEU A 98 8.95 14.91 8.39
N VAL A 99 9.08 13.91 9.27
CA VAL A 99 10.23 12.97 9.25
C VAL A 99 10.36 12.27 7.89
N ALA A 100 9.26 11.78 7.32
CA ALA A 100 9.27 11.17 5.99
C ALA A 100 9.66 12.19 4.89
N SER A 101 9.19 13.43 4.98
CA SER A 101 9.49 14.50 4.03
C SER A 101 10.98 14.88 4.05
N VAL A 102 11.55 15.08 5.25
CA VAL A 102 13.00 15.32 5.41
C VAL A 102 13.81 14.15 4.83
N LEU A 103 13.38 12.91 5.06
CA LEU A 103 14.07 11.76 4.47
C LEU A 103 14.02 11.79 2.94
N ILE A 104 12.90 12.17 2.32
CA ILE A 104 12.80 12.37 0.87
C ILE A 104 13.75 13.47 0.40
N GLU A 105 13.82 14.60 1.11
CA GLU A 105 14.71 15.71 0.79
C GLU A 105 16.19 15.33 0.83
N LEU A 106 16.58 14.41 1.70
CA LEU A 106 17.94 13.88 1.79
C LEU A 106 18.20 12.80 0.72
N LEU A 107 17.25 11.90 0.51
CA LEU A 107 17.40 10.73 -0.36
C LEU A 107 17.26 11.08 -1.86
N ALA A 108 16.28 11.88 -2.23
CA ALA A 108 15.95 12.15 -3.63
C ALA A 108 17.07 12.86 -4.41
N PRO A 109 17.77 13.87 -3.85
CA PRO A 109 18.93 14.47 -4.52
C PRO A 109 20.04 13.46 -4.78
N HIS A 110 20.37 12.60 -3.80
CA HIS A 110 21.37 11.55 -3.98
C HIS A 110 20.99 10.60 -5.12
N VAL A 111 19.75 10.10 -5.11
CA VAL A 111 19.22 9.22 -6.14
C VAL A 111 19.25 9.87 -7.52
N ARG A 112 18.91 11.16 -7.62
CA ARG A 112 18.89 11.92 -8.87
C ARG A 112 20.30 12.16 -9.41
N THR A 113 21.20 12.68 -8.58
CA THR A 113 22.60 12.99 -8.96
C THR A 113 23.34 11.74 -9.43
N HIS A 114 23.18 10.63 -8.71
CA HIS A 114 23.79 9.35 -9.07
C HIS A 114 22.97 8.54 -10.08
N ARG A 115 21.86 9.10 -10.58
CA ARG A 115 21.07 8.50 -11.65
C ARG A 115 20.62 7.06 -11.29
N LEU A 116 20.20 6.83 -10.04
CA LEU A 116 19.92 5.50 -9.50
C LEU A 116 18.47 5.02 -9.73
N GLY A 117 17.52 5.94 -9.87
CA GLY A 117 16.09 5.61 -9.95
C GLY A 117 15.18 6.79 -9.60
N ILE A 118 14.07 6.50 -8.92
CA ILE A 118 13.14 7.50 -8.40
C ILE A 118 12.86 7.25 -6.92
N VAL A 119 12.47 8.32 -6.22
CA VAL A 119 11.95 8.28 -4.84
C VAL A 119 10.48 8.71 -4.89
N LEU A 120 9.63 8.04 -4.13
CA LEU A 120 8.20 8.33 -4.00
C LEU A 120 7.83 8.45 -2.52
N GLY A 121 6.84 9.30 -2.21
CA GLY A 121 6.34 9.51 -0.85
C GLY A 121 5.10 8.69 -0.52
N SER A 122 4.49 9.00 0.62
CA SER A 122 3.43 8.25 1.31
C SER A 122 2.15 8.01 0.51
N ASP A 123 1.87 8.80 -0.53
CA ASP A 123 0.69 8.64 -1.39
C ASP A 123 0.92 7.66 -2.55
N ALA A 124 2.16 7.17 -2.73
CA ALA A 124 2.48 6.21 -3.76
C ALA A 124 2.02 4.80 -3.38
N VAL A 125 0.76 4.49 -3.69
CA VAL A 125 0.23 3.13 -3.55
C VAL A 125 0.81 2.23 -4.63
N LEU A 126 1.54 1.19 -4.22
CA LEU A 126 2.22 0.25 -5.09
C LEU A 126 1.61 -1.15 -4.96
N ARG A 127 1.26 -1.77 -6.09
CA ARG A 127 0.76 -3.15 -6.12
C ARG A 127 1.91 -4.14 -6.06
N LEU A 128 2.03 -4.83 -4.93
CA LEU A 128 3.03 -5.87 -4.67
C LEU A 128 2.57 -7.26 -5.16
N PHE A 129 1.28 -7.57 -5.02
CA PHE A 129 0.65 -8.80 -5.51
C PHE A 129 -0.77 -8.51 -6.04
N PRO A 130 -1.47 -9.44 -6.74
CA PRO A 130 -2.80 -9.18 -7.31
C PRO A 130 -3.84 -8.57 -6.37
N GLN A 131 -3.83 -8.93 -5.09
CA GLN A 131 -4.73 -8.41 -4.05
C GLN A 131 -3.97 -7.77 -2.88
N GLN A 132 -2.77 -7.27 -3.14
CA GLN A 132 -1.93 -6.62 -2.14
C GLN A 132 -1.34 -5.33 -2.71
N ALA A 133 -1.70 -4.21 -2.11
CA ALA A 133 -1.11 -2.91 -2.39
C ALA A 133 -0.72 -2.23 -1.09
N ARG A 134 0.45 -1.58 -1.09
CA ARG A 134 1.02 -0.89 0.06
C ARG A 134 1.47 0.50 -0.33
N ALA A 135 1.45 1.41 0.62
CA ALA A 135 1.90 2.78 0.46
C ALA A 135 2.96 3.07 1.53
N PRO A 136 4.23 2.70 1.30
CA PRO A 136 5.32 3.04 2.21
C PRO A 136 5.43 4.56 2.35
N ASP A 137 5.86 5.04 3.51
CA ASP A 137 6.00 6.49 3.75
C ASP A 137 7.06 7.12 2.84
N VAL A 138 8.13 6.36 2.59
CA VAL A 138 9.13 6.67 1.57
C VAL A 138 9.49 5.38 0.85
N CYS A 139 9.60 5.41 -0.47
CA CYS A 139 10.19 4.28 -1.19
C CYS A 139 11.11 4.73 -2.32
N PHE A 140 12.10 3.88 -2.61
CA PHE A 140 12.99 4.04 -3.74
C PHE A 140 12.83 2.88 -4.71
N VAL A 141 12.73 3.21 -6.00
CA VAL A 141 12.65 2.26 -7.11
C VAL A 141 13.84 2.48 -8.03
N SER A 142 14.67 1.46 -8.19
CA SER A 142 15.86 1.53 -9.03
C SER A 142 15.52 1.61 -10.52
N LYS A 143 16.43 2.19 -11.30
CA LYS A 143 16.35 2.19 -12.77
C LYS A 143 16.15 0.80 -13.36
N ARG A 144 16.77 -0.23 -12.76
CA ARG A 144 16.62 -1.62 -13.22
C ARG A 144 15.15 -2.06 -13.18
N ARG A 145 14.42 -1.76 -12.11
CA ARG A 145 12.99 -2.08 -12.00
C ARG A 145 12.15 -1.20 -12.92
N LEU A 146 12.48 0.09 -13.00
CA LEU A 146 11.78 1.03 -13.86
C LEU A 146 11.90 0.68 -15.36
N ALA A 147 13.03 0.12 -15.80
CA ALA A 147 13.22 -0.31 -17.19
C ALA A 147 12.25 -1.44 -17.61
N GLN A 148 11.72 -2.19 -16.64
CA GLN A 148 10.73 -3.25 -16.87
C GLN A 148 9.29 -2.73 -16.73
N TYR A 149 9.13 -1.53 -16.16
CA TYR A 149 7.84 -0.89 -15.95
C TYR A 149 7.51 0.04 -17.12
N LYS A 150 6.26 0.00 -17.57
CA LYS A 150 5.73 0.95 -18.56
C LYS A 150 4.83 1.96 -17.83
N PRO A 151 5.30 3.20 -17.62
CA PRO A 151 4.50 4.23 -16.96
C PRO A 151 3.17 4.44 -17.68
N SER A 152 2.09 4.54 -16.92
CA SER A 152 0.76 4.80 -17.44
C SER A 152 0.08 5.87 -16.60
N ARG A 153 -0.17 7.03 -17.17
CA ARG A 153 -0.90 8.11 -16.49
C ARG A 153 -2.35 7.73 -16.15
N SER A 154 -2.90 6.70 -16.80
CA SER A 154 -4.26 6.20 -16.57
C SER A 154 -4.35 5.07 -15.53
N LYS A 155 -3.23 4.59 -14.99
CA LYS A 155 -3.20 3.54 -13.96
C LYS A 155 -2.53 4.08 -12.70
N PRO A 156 -3.31 4.59 -11.73
CA PRO A 156 -2.75 5.28 -10.57
C PRO A 156 -1.97 4.33 -9.64
N ILE A 157 -2.33 3.04 -9.62
CA ILE A 157 -1.67 2.02 -8.79
C ILE A 157 -0.85 1.07 -9.67
N PRO A 158 0.47 1.29 -9.83
CA PRO A 158 1.31 0.46 -10.68
C PRO A 158 1.65 -0.89 -10.02
N VAL A 159 1.83 -1.91 -10.85
CA VAL A 159 2.51 -3.15 -10.43
C VAL A 159 4.00 -2.87 -10.40
N LEU A 160 4.49 -2.47 -9.24
CA LEU A 160 5.85 -2.02 -9.06
C LEU A 160 6.26 -2.31 -7.62
N ILE A 161 7.31 -3.12 -7.45
CA ILE A 161 7.83 -3.43 -6.12
C ILE A 161 9.00 -2.46 -5.87
N PRO A 162 9.06 -1.75 -4.73
CA PRO A 162 10.19 -0.89 -4.44
C PRO A 162 11.44 -1.69 -4.07
N ASP A 163 12.61 -1.11 -4.29
CA ASP A 163 13.88 -1.68 -3.85
C ASP A 163 14.12 -1.40 -2.35
N LEU A 164 13.78 -0.20 -1.90
CA LEU A 164 13.74 0.23 -0.50
C LEU A 164 12.32 0.69 -0.13
N ALA A 165 11.79 0.21 0.99
CA ALA A 165 10.55 0.70 1.61
C ALA A 165 10.83 1.23 3.02
N VAL A 166 10.28 2.38 3.38
CA VAL A 166 10.45 2.99 4.70
C VAL A 166 9.08 3.16 5.34
N GLU A 167 9.00 2.79 6.61
CA GLU A 167 7.85 3.00 7.48
C GLU A 167 8.28 3.90 8.64
N VAL A 168 7.56 4.98 8.85
CA VAL A 168 7.71 5.87 10.00
C VAL A 168 6.55 5.59 10.95
N LEU A 169 6.87 5.06 12.12
CA LEU A 169 5.87 4.61 13.08
C LEU A 169 5.06 5.79 13.61
N SER A 170 3.74 5.68 13.46
CA SER A 170 2.75 6.58 14.07
C SER A 170 2.10 5.92 15.29
N LYS A 171 1.39 6.72 16.09
CA LYS A 171 0.67 6.26 17.30
C LYS A 171 -0.33 5.12 17.04
N SER A 172 -0.90 5.03 15.84
CA SER A 172 -1.91 4.01 15.51
C SER A 172 -1.31 2.73 14.91
N ASN A 173 0.00 2.68 14.68
CA ASN A 173 0.65 1.46 14.21
C ASN A 173 0.82 0.46 15.34
N THR A 174 0.51 -0.79 15.04
CA THR A 174 0.74 -1.91 15.95
C THR A 174 2.01 -2.67 15.55
N PRO A 175 2.72 -3.32 16.50
CA PRO A 175 3.87 -4.16 16.15
C PRO A 175 3.52 -5.26 15.13
N LYS A 176 2.34 -5.87 15.26
CA LYS A 176 1.86 -6.90 14.33
C LYS A 176 1.56 -6.34 12.92
N GLU A 177 1.05 -5.11 12.80
CA GLU A 177 0.87 -4.45 11.51
C GLU A 177 2.21 -4.25 10.79
N ILE A 178 3.23 -3.80 11.53
CA ILE A 178 4.58 -3.58 10.98
C ILE A 178 5.24 -4.90 10.57
N GLU A 179 5.12 -5.95 11.39
CA GLU A 179 5.60 -7.28 11.04
C GLU A 179 4.93 -7.80 9.75
N LEU A 180 3.60 -7.61 9.62
CA LEU A 180 2.86 -7.97 8.41
C LEU A 180 3.35 -7.19 7.18
N LYS A 181 3.60 -5.88 7.32
CA LYS A 181 4.17 -5.05 6.24
C LYS A 181 5.54 -5.57 5.81
N LEU A 182 6.45 -5.79 6.76
CA LEU A 182 7.79 -6.33 6.50
C LEU A 182 7.72 -7.69 5.80
N ASN A 183 6.84 -8.59 6.25
CA ASN A 183 6.61 -9.87 5.59
C ASN A 183 6.22 -9.70 4.12
N GLN A 184 5.27 -8.82 3.84
CA GLN A 184 4.81 -8.56 2.47
C GLN A 184 5.86 -7.86 1.61
N TYR A 185 6.64 -6.95 2.19
CA TYR A 185 7.76 -6.30 1.52
C TYR A 185 8.81 -7.34 1.09
N PHE A 186 9.34 -8.13 2.02
CA PHE A 186 10.40 -9.08 1.67
C PHE A 186 9.89 -10.23 0.78
N THR A 187 8.67 -10.73 0.99
CA THR A 187 8.10 -11.78 0.12
C THR A 187 7.80 -11.27 -1.29
N SER A 188 7.51 -9.97 -1.47
CA SER A 188 7.35 -9.36 -2.80
C SER A 188 8.68 -9.02 -3.47
N GLY A 189 9.80 -9.09 -2.74
CA GLY A 189 11.14 -8.84 -3.26
C GLY A 189 11.68 -7.45 -2.98
N VAL A 190 11.13 -6.69 -2.02
CA VAL A 190 11.82 -5.52 -1.43
C VAL A 190 13.15 -6.00 -0.84
N ARG A 191 14.22 -5.22 -1.04
CA ARG A 191 15.59 -5.63 -0.68
C ARG A 191 16.11 -4.97 0.59
N LEU A 192 15.51 -3.86 1.00
CA LEU A 192 15.85 -3.11 2.19
C LEU A 192 14.57 -2.50 2.75
N ALA A 193 14.36 -2.60 4.06
CA ALA A 193 13.30 -1.88 4.72
C ALA A 193 13.83 -1.14 5.93
N TRP A 194 13.39 0.11 6.12
CA TRP A 194 13.68 0.88 7.33
C TRP A 194 12.39 1.10 8.11
N VAL A 195 12.45 0.83 9.41
CA VAL A 195 11.38 1.19 10.35
C VAL A 195 11.93 2.25 11.28
N ILE A 196 11.39 3.46 11.21
CA ILE A 196 11.83 4.61 12.00
C ILE A 196 10.79 4.83 13.08
N ASP A 197 11.22 4.93 14.35
CA ASP A 197 10.37 5.24 15.49
C ASP A 197 10.71 6.65 16.00
N PRO A 198 9.93 7.68 15.60
CA PRO A 198 10.22 9.05 16.02
C PRO A 198 10.04 9.27 17.52
N LYS A 199 9.14 8.53 18.17
CA LYS A 199 8.91 8.64 19.62
C LYS A 199 10.13 8.18 20.41
N ARG A 200 10.75 7.08 19.98
CA ARG A 200 11.95 6.53 20.62
C ARG A 200 13.25 7.08 20.04
N ARG A 201 13.18 7.82 18.93
CA ARG A 201 14.33 8.33 18.15
C ARG A 201 15.34 7.23 17.78
N ILE A 202 14.81 6.08 17.37
CA ILE A 202 15.59 4.94 16.88
C ILE A 202 15.10 4.53 15.51
N ALA A 203 15.89 3.75 14.80
CA ALA A 203 15.46 3.06 13.60
C ALA A 203 15.90 1.60 13.61
N THR A 204 15.28 0.80 12.76
CA THR A 204 15.72 -0.57 12.48
C THR A 204 15.89 -0.75 10.98
N ILE A 205 17.07 -1.20 10.58
CA ILE A 205 17.37 -1.56 9.19
C ILE A 205 17.11 -3.06 9.04
N HIS A 206 16.27 -3.44 8.11
CA HIS A 206 15.98 -4.83 7.75
C HIS A 206 16.52 -5.14 6.35
N THR A 207 17.36 -6.18 6.25
CA THR A 207 17.84 -6.73 4.96
C THR A 207 17.08 -8.00 4.57
N SER A 208 16.42 -8.63 5.53
CA SER A 208 15.49 -9.74 5.32
C SER A 208 14.50 -9.81 6.50
N LEU A 209 13.65 -10.85 6.52
CA LEU A 209 12.75 -11.10 7.65
C LEU A 209 13.49 -11.48 8.93
N THR A 210 14.68 -12.06 8.81
CA THR A 210 15.46 -12.58 9.94
C THR A 210 16.68 -11.74 10.26
N GLU A 211 17.12 -10.89 9.34
CA GLU A 211 18.29 -10.02 9.50
C GLU A 211 17.87 -8.57 9.67
N ARG A 212 18.23 -8.01 10.83
CA ARG A 212 17.98 -6.62 11.16
C ARG A 212 19.05 -6.03 12.06
N THR A 213 19.21 -4.72 12.00
CA THR A 213 20.14 -3.96 12.84
C THR A 213 19.40 -2.77 13.45
N ALA A 214 19.45 -2.67 14.78
CA ALA A 214 18.95 -1.50 15.49
C ALA A 214 19.95 -0.34 15.35
N ILE A 215 19.41 0.85 15.11
CA ILE A 215 20.15 2.09 14.92
C ILE A 215 19.67 3.06 15.99
N GLU A 216 20.55 3.31 16.97
CA GLU A 216 20.34 4.35 17.97
C GLU A 216 20.52 5.74 17.34
N LEU A 217 20.16 6.80 18.07
CA LEU A 217 20.16 8.18 17.58
C LEU A 217 21.48 8.63 16.91
N ASP A 218 22.62 8.24 17.48
CA ASP A 218 23.97 8.57 16.95
C ASP A 218 24.42 7.65 15.81
N GLY A 219 23.58 6.69 15.41
CA GLY A 219 23.82 5.80 14.30
C GLY A 219 23.50 6.43 12.94
N VAL A 220 23.63 5.60 11.90
CA VAL A 220 23.48 6.01 10.50
C VAL A 220 22.50 5.08 9.79
N LEU A 221 21.55 5.66 9.08
CA LEU A 221 20.74 4.93 8.10
C LEU A 221 21.57 4.75 6.82
N ASP A 222 21.95 3.49 6.54
CA ASP A 222 22.79 3.13 5.40
C ASP A 222 21.98 2.46 4.29
N GLY A 223 22.00 3.04 3.09
CA GLY A 223 21.33 2.52 1.89
C GLY A 223 21.95 1.22 1.34
N GLY A 224 23.17 0.88 1.79
CA GLY A 224 23.89 -0.34 1.45
C GLY A 224 24.00 -0.55 -0.06
N LYS A 225 23.79 -1.80 -0.51
CA LYS A 225 23.76 -2.14 -1.95
C LYS A 225 22.46 -1.74 -2.65
N VAL A 226 21.46 -1.28 -1.90
CA VAL A 226 20.14 -0.95 -2.44
C VAL A 226 20.11 0.49 -2.95
N VAL A 227 20.66 1.42 -2.17
CA VAL A 227 20.91 2.81 -2.57
C VAL A 227 22.41 3.10 -2.38
N PRO A 228 23.28 2.69 -3.32
CA PRO A 228 24.72 2.77 -3.13
C PRO A 228 25.21 4.18 -2.80
N GLY A 229 26.03 4.27 -1.75
CA GLY A 229 26.64 5.51 -1.28
C GLY A 229 25.72 6.45 -0.49
N PHE A 230 24.43 6.11 -0.33
CA PHE A 230 23.53 6.91 0.49
C PHE A 230 23.68 6.56 1.97
N ARG A 231 23.98 7.57 2.78
CA ARG A 231 24.08 7.47 4.24
C ARG A 231 23.57 8.75 4.86
N VAL A 232 22.78 8.65 5.92
CA VAL A 232 22.29 9.79 6.69
C VAL A 232 22.38 9.50 8.19
N PRO A 233 23.02 10.36 9.00
CA PRO A 233 22.95 10.28 10.45
C PRO A 233 21.50 10.35 10.93
N LEU A 234 21.09 9.45 11.81
CA LEU A 234 19.70 9.42 12.30
C LEU A 234 19.36 10.69 13.09
N ARG A 235 20.35 11.20 13.84
CA ARG A 235 20.29 12.50 14.50
C ARG A 235 19.93 13.66 13.56
N GLU A 236 20.63 13.75 12.42
CA GLU A 236 20.38 14.81 11.43
C GLU A 236 18.95 14.76 10.89
N LEU A 237 18.41 13.56 10.65
CA LEU A 237 17.04 13.38 10.20
C LEU A 237 16.03 13.97 11.21
N PHE A 238 16.19 13.67 12.50
CA PHE A 238 15.27 14.17 13.52
C PHE A 238 15.48 15.67 13.80
N GLU A 239 16.71 16.16 13.87
CA GLU A 239 17.00 17.58 14.11
C GLU A 239 16.38 18.48 13.02
N ARG A 240 16.46 18.08 11.75
CA ARG A 240 15.80 18.83 10.66
C ARG A 240 14.27 18.79 10.77
N ALA A 241 13.69 17.65 11.14
CA ALA A 241 12.25 17.53 11.32
C ALA A 241 11.75 18.36 12.52
N ASP A 242 12.53 18.41 13.60
CA ASP A 242 12.26 19.24 14.78
C ASP A 242 12.34 20.74 14.43
N GLN A 243 13.38 21.16 13.70
CA GLN A 243 13.52 22.56 13.25
C GLN A 243 12.33 23.03 12.40
N MET A 244 11.90 22.22 11.44
CA MET A 244 10.71 22.54 10.62
C MET A 244 9.42 22.63 11.43
N LEU A 245 9.33 21.89 12.55
CA LEU A 245 8.19 21.95 13.45
C LEU A 245 8.21 23.26 14.26
N GLU A 246 9.39 23.63 14.79
CA GLU A 246 9.59 24.85 15.57
C GLU A 246 9.34 26.13 14.76
N GLU A 247 9.76 26.17 13.49
CA GLU A 247 9.53 27.31 12.58
C GLU A 247 8.04 27.62 12.32
N ILE A 248 7.12 26.70 12.67
CA ILE A 248 5.68 26.87 12.49
C ILE A 248 5.01 27.44 13.75
N ASP A 249 5.64 27.25 14.90
CA ASP A 249 5.14 27.75 16.19
C ASP A 249 5.59 29.21 16.47
N GLU A 250 6.47 29.78 15.63
CA GLU A 250 6.90 31.19 15.64
C GLU A 250 6.06 32.10 14.72
#